data_AF-G0QQ28-F1
#
_entry.id   AF-G0QQ28-F1
#
_cell.length_a   1.000
_cell.length_b   1.000
_cell.length_c   1.000
_cell.angle_alpha   90.00
_cell.angle_beta   90.00
_cell.angle_gamma   90.00
#
_symmetry.space_group_name_H-M   'P 1'
#
loop_
_entity.id
_entity.type
_entity.pdbx_description
1 polymer ?
#
loop_
_entity_poly.entity_id
_entity_poly.type
_entity_poly.pdbx_seq_one_letter_code
_entity_poly.pdbx_strand_id
1 'polypeptide(L)'
;PTPFISMLRVRPLFIPEQTKNPYIAVEVIDKQTVIFRHEINQGLKSITKDKLYMCTKVIPPVGKTNQILSKGILDLVNDSFKGFSQSVFIIGGKFSGKTHTFLGNINDPGLAFQISRALYQQKQKIFINSKIFVSFFGFENGFRDLLAFTGHYLEHVSTQNGCYLPGLAQIQCNEYHDFLCGLKCALKNDGKRDINRSPFTSFFKEFLGGKGKSYVIGNCSPFIYDLEYSMRTVRQIQWSFKSTCNPQQNFWQGNVQESFKSNFYKTIQFFKPQQ
;
A
#
# COMPACT_ATOMS: atom_id res chain seq x y z
N PRO A 1 18.17 8.40 -9.64
CA PRO A 1 17.11 8.56 -8.63
C PRO A 1 15.73 8.86 -9.25
N THR A 2 14.80 7.90 -9.11
CA THR A 2 13.39 8.04 -9.48
C THR A 2 12.59 8.45 -8.24
N PRO A 3 11.78 9.53 -8.27
CA PRO A 3 10.99 9.94 -7.12
C PRO A 3 9.93 8.91 -6.77
N PHE A 4 9.56 8.80 -5.50
CA PHE A 4 8.43 7.97 -5.11
C PHE A 4 7.12 8.58 -5.63
N ILE A 5 6.18 7.72 -5.99
CA ILE A 5 4.84 8.16 -6.37
C ILE A 5 4.01 8.26 -5.09
N SER A 6 3.75 9.48 -4.65
CA SER A 6 3.11 9.76 -3.36
C SER A 6 1.71 10.32 -3.58
N MET A 7 0.69 9.58 -3.16
CA MET A 7 -0.70 9.92 -3.38
C MET A 7 -1.44 10.08 -2.05
N LEU A 8 -2.46 10.92 -2.03
CA LEU A 8 -3.32 11.11 -0.88
C LEU A 8 -4.78 10.91 -1.27
N ARG A 9 -5.50 10.04 -0.57
CA ARG A 9 -6.94 9.86 -0.70
C ARG A 9 -7.62 10.46 0.52
N VAL A 10 -8.53 11.39 0.28
CA VAL A 10 -9.46 11.88 1.31
C VAL A 10 -10.75 11.10 1.14
N ARG A 11 -11.20 10.40 2.18
CA ARG A 11 -12.48 9.67 2.14
C ARG A 11 -13.68 10.62 2.30
N PRO A 12 -14.91 10.24 1.89
CA PRO A 12 -16.10 11.00 2.25
C PRO A 12 -16.38 10.93 3.76
N LEU A 13 -17.11 11.93 4.26
CA LEU A 13 -17.67 11.90 5.61
C LEU A 13 -18.70 10.78 5.72
N PHE A 14 -18.65 10.02 6.80
CA PHE A 14 -19.67 9.03 7.12
C PHE A 14 -20.93 9.70 7.66
N ILE A 15 -22.07 9.02 7.54
CA ILE A 15 -23.36 9.53 8.03
C ILE A 15 -23.28 9.99 9.50
N PRO A 16 -22.66 9.24 10.44
CA PRO A 16 -22.54 9.69 11.83
C PRO A 16 -21.69 10.96 12.00
N GLU A 17 -20.73 11.20 11.11
CA GLU A 17 -19.87 12.39 11.12
C GLU A 17 -20.61 13.60 10.56
N GLN A 18 -21.45 13.38 9.54
CA GLN A 18 -22.34 14.40 8.98
C GLN A 18 -23.35 14.91 10.02
N THR A 19 -23.81 14.04 10.92
CA THR A 19 -24.76 14.42 11.98
C THR A 19 -24.11 15.17 13.16
N LYS A 20 -22.79 15.07 13.34
CA LYS A 20 -22.05 15.61 14.50
C LYS A 20 -21.35 16.94 14.18
N ASN A 21 -22.07 17.89 13.59
CA ASN A 21 -21.53 19.18 13.13
C ASN A 21 -20.27 19.00 12.24
N PRO A 22 -20.43 18.73 10.93
CA PRO A 22 -19.37 18.27 10.06
C PRO A 22 -18.38 19.39 9.72
N TYR A 23 -17.51 19.71 10.66
CA TYR A 23 -16.36 20.55 10.33
C TYR A 23 -15.39 19.73 9.49
N ILE A 24 -15.31 20.10 8.21
CA ILE A 24 -14.38 19.51 7.24
C ILE A 24 -13.02 20.14 7.48
N ALA A 25 -12.14 19.39 8.14
CA ALA A 25 -10.80 19.84 8.48
C ALA A 25 -9.78 19.57 7.36
N VAL A 26 -10.14 18.75 6.37
CA VAL A 26 -9.26 18.42 5.23
C VAL A 26 -10.02 18.66 3.94
N GLU A 27 -9.54 19.61 3.14
CA GLU A 27 -10.15 19.95 1.85
C GLU A 27 -9.16 19.76 0.71
N VAL A 28 -9.66 19.22 -0.39
CA VAL A 28 -8.88 19.03 -1.62
C VAL A 28 -9.02 20.29 -2.48
N ILE A 29 -7.92 20.99 -2.70
CA ILE A 29 -7.91 22.22 -3.52
C ILE A 29 -7.86 21.85 -4.99
N ASP A 30 -6.96 20.94 -5.36
CA ASP A 30 -6.74 20.53 -6.74
C ASP A 30 -6.24 19.07 -6.81
N LYS A 31 -5.76 18.64 -7.98
CA LYS A 31 -5.30 17.26 -8.23
C LYS A 31 -4.01 16.88 -7.48
N GLN A 32 -3.32 17.83 -6.86
CA GLN A 32 -2.02 17.66 -6.20
C GLN A 32 -1.98 18.29 -4.80
N THR A 33 -2.88 19.24 -4.51
CA THR A 33 -2.84 20.04 -3.29
C THR A 33 -4.02 19.76 -2.37
N VAL A 34 -3.74 19.66 -1.08
CA VAL A 34 -4.71 19.51 0.00
C VAL A 34 -4.43 20.52 1.10
N ILE A 35 -5.47 21.06 1.72
CA ILE A 35 -5.38 21.96 2.88
C ILE A 35 -5.93 21.28 4.13
N PHE A 36 -5.21 21.47 5.23
CA PHE A 36 -5.57 21.00 6.55
C PHE A 36 -5.88 22.22 7.42
N ARG A 37 -7.15 22.41 7.74
CA ARG A 37 -7.69 23.51 8.54
C ARG A 37 -7.68 23.14 10.02
N HIS A 38 -7.21 24.04 10.86
CA HIS A 38 -7.29 23.87 12.32
C HIS A 38 -8.53 24.61 12.84
N GLU A 39 -9.15 24.10 13.90
CA GLU A 39 -10.30 24.80 14.51
C GLU A 39 -9.89 26.21 14.98
N ILE A 40 -10.75 27.19 14.66
CA ILE A 40 -10.51 28.62 14.92
C ILE A 40 -10.89 29.03 16.36
N ASN A 41 -11.59 28.18 17.14
CA ASN A 41 -12.25 28.61 18.37
C ASN A 41 -11.77 27.89 19.63
N GLN A 42 -10.67 28.35 20.21
CA GLN A 42 -10.56 28.48 21.67
C GLN A 42 -10.00 29.87 21.97
N GLY A 43 -10.78 30.69 22.68
CA GLY A 43 -10.40 32.03 23.06
C GLY A 43 -9.01 32.04 23.70
N LEU A 44 -8.17 32.98 23.24
CA LEU A 44 -6.80 33.22 23.70
C LEU A 44 -5.79 32.12 23.28
N LYS A 45 -5.08 32.42 22.17
CA LYS A 45 -3.80 31.82 21.73
C LYS A 45 -3.83 30.37 21.23
N SER A 46 -4.26 30.17 19.98
CA SER A 46 -3.62 29.18 19.10
C SER A 46 -3.74 29.58 17.62
N ILE A 47 -2.76 30.36 17.13
CA ILE A 47 -2.57 30.60 15.70
C ILE A 47 -1.93 29.35 15.10
N THR A 48 -2.69 28.26 14.97
CA THR A 48 -2.27 27.16 14.10
C THR A 48 -2.76 27.47 12.69
N LYS A 49 -1.88 28.07 11.88
CA LYS A 49 -2.18 28.38 10.48
C LYS A 49 -2.56 27.10 9.73
N ASP A 50 -3.53 27.22 8.83
CA ASP A 50 -3.85 26.18 7.85
C ASP A 50 -2.59 25.69 7.15
N LYS A 51 -2.51 24.38 6.93
CA LYS A 51 -1.33 23.75 6.33
C LYS A 51 -1.66 23.18 4.97
N LEU A 52 -0.90 23.61 3.98
CA LEU A 52 -0.96 23.12 2.62
C LEU A 52 0.07 22.01 2.43
N TYR A 53 -0.37 20.94 1.76
CA TYR A 53 0.47 19.80 1.42
C TYR A 53 0.29 19.44 -0.04
N MET A 54 1.42 19.19 -0.73
CA MET A 54 1.45 18.78 -2.13
C MET A 54 1.82 17.30 -2.27
N CYS A 55 1.15 16.60 -3.16
CA CYS A 55 1.37 15.19 -3.46
C CYS A 55 1.43 15.00 -4.98
N THR A 56 1.94 13.85 -5.45
CA THR A 56 1.88 13.48 -6.87
C THR A 56 0.44 13.48 -7.38
N LYS A 57 -0.50 13.00 -6.54
CA LYS A 57 -1.93 13.01 -6.81
C LYS A 57 -2.76 13.04 -5.54
N VAL A 58 -3.84 13.81 -5.55
CA VAL A 58 -4.87 13.82 -4.51
C VAL A 58 -6.16 13.26 -5.09
N ILE A 59 -6.75 12.30 -4.39
CA ILE A 59 -8.03 11.68 -4.71
C ILE A 59 -9.07 12.31 -3.78
N PRO A 60 -10.07 13.03 -4.33
CA PRO A 60 -11.09 13.71 -3.53
C PRO A 60 -12.08 12.71 -2.91
N PRO A 61 -12.95 13.15 -1.98
CA PRO A 61 -13.98 12.32 -1.35
C PRO A 61 -14.83 11.47 -2.29
N VAL A 62 -15.21 12.01 -3.46
CA VAL A 62 -16.02 11.32 -4.47
C VAL A 62 -15.17 10.44 -5.41
N GLY A 63 -13.85 10.45 -5.22
CA GLY A 63 -12.89 9.73 -6.05
C GLY A 63 -12.94 8.21 -5.86
N LYS A 64 -13.02 7.50 -6.99
CA LYS A 64 -12.99 6.04 -7.06
C LYS A 64 -11.57 5.50 -6.94
N THR A 65 -11.44 4.26 -6.46
CA THR A 65 -10.15 3.59 -6.25
C THR A 65 -9.38 3.40 -7.55
N ASN A 66 -10.08 3.21 -8.68
CA ASN A 66 -9.45 3.12 -10.00
C ASN A 66 -8.65 4.39 -10.37
N GLN A 67 -9.01 5.56 -9.83
CA GLN A 67 -8.28 6.80 -10.11
C GLN A 67 -6.89 6.81 -9.48
N ILE A 68 -6.63 6.02 -8.45
CA ILE A 68 -5.34 6.00 -7.76
C ILE A 68 -4.25 5.60 -8.76
N LEU A 69 -4.44 4.49 -9.47
CA LEU A 69 -3.43 3.96 -10.35
C LEU A 69 -3.84 3.93 -11.84
N SER A 70 -5.01 4.39 -12.27
CA SER A 70 -5.50 4.21 -13.67
C SER A 70 -4.52 4.53 -14.80
N LYS A 71 -3.57 5.45 -14.61
CA LYS A 71 -2.48 5.71 -15.58
C LYS A 71 -1.19 4.92 -15.34
N GLY A 72 -0.95 4.45 -14.11
CA GLY A 72 0.26 3.76 -13.70
C GLY A 72 0.11 2.26 -13.37
N ILE A 73 -1.10 1.68 -13.31
CA ILE A 73 -1.28 0.23 -13.06
C ILE A 73 -0.57 -0.57 -14.14
N LEU A 74 -0.80 -0.23 -15.41
CA LEU A 74 -0.21 -0.95 -16.52
C LEU A 74 1.31 -0.82 -16.52
N ASP A 75 1.84 0.37 -16.23
CA ASP A 75 3.29 0.59 -16.13
C ASP A 75 3.89 -0.21 -14.97
N LEU A 76 3.24 -0.19 -13.79
CA LEU A 76 3.62 -0.98 -12.62
C LEU A 76 3.68 -2.47 -12.98
N VAL A 77 2.63 -3.00 -13.60
CA VAL A 77 2.53 -4.41 -14.01
C VAL A 77 3.60 -4.76 -15.05
N ASN A 78 3.77 -3.92 -16.08
CA ASN A 78 4.75 -4.13 -17.14
C ASN A 78 6.17 -4.11 -16.59
N ASP A 79 6.47 -3.18 -15.67
CA ASP A 79 7.77 -3.08 -15.03
C ASP A 79 8.06 -4.30 -14.15
N SER A 80 7.05 -4.86 -13.47
CA SER A 80 7.22 -6.13 -12.75
C SER A 80 7.62 -7.28 -13.67
N PHE A 81 6.97 -7.41 -14.83
CA PHE A 81 7.36 -8.43 -15.81
C PHE A 81 8.73 -8.19 -16.44
N LYS A 82 9.15 -6.92 -16.57
CA LYS A 82 10.51 -6.55 -16.98
C LYS A 82 11.56 -6.82 -15.90
N GLY A 83 11.16 -7.18 -14.68
CA GLY A 83 12.06 -7.54 -13.58
C GLY A 83 12.40 -6.38 -12.64
N PHE A 84 11.61 -5.30 -12.63
CA PHE A 84 11.73 -4.24 -11.63
C PHE A 84 10.83 -4.54 -10.42
N SER A 85 11.41 -4.56 -9.21
CA SER A 85 10.63 -4.66 -7.97
C SER A 85 9.67 -3.50 -7.81
N GLN A 86 8.43 -3.77 -7.41
CA GLN A 86 7.41 -2.74 -7.16
C GLN A 86 6.82 -2.93 -5.76
N SER A 87 6.65 -1.83 -5.03
CA SER A 87 6.01 -1.86 -3.71
C SER A 87 4.91 -0.82 -3.62
N VAL A 88 3.74 -1.24 -3.14
CA VAL A 88 2.59 -0.35 -2.92
C VAL A 88 2.27 -0.31 -1.43
N PHE A 89 2.42 0.86 -0.82
CA PHE A 89 2.17 1.13 0.58
C PHE A 89 0.86 1.89 0.78
N ILE A 90 -0.03 1.37 1.62
CA ILE A 90 -1.33 1.97 1.93
C ILE A 90 -1.36 2.39 3.40
N ILE A 91 -1.09 3.67 3.66
CA ILE A 91 -0.96 4.24 5.01
C ILE A 91 -2.21 5.02 5.43
N GLY A 92 -2.41 5.19 6.74
CA GLY A 92 -3.50 6.00 7.28
C GLY A 92 -3.96 5.58 8.68
N GLY A 93 -4.71 6.47 9.35
CA GLY A 93 -5.33 6.22 10.66
C GLY A 93 -6.42 5.12 10.63
N LYS A 94 -6.95 4.77 11.81
CA LYS A 94 -8.12 3.89 11.90
C LYS A 94 -9.29 4.53 11.14
N PHE A 95 -10.09 3.71 10.45
CA PHE A 95 -11.23 4.18 9.66
C PHE A 95 -10.93 5.21 8.56
N SER A 96 -9.67 5.45 8.20
CA SER A 96 -9.32 6.45 7.19
C SER A 96 -9.59 6.01 5.75
N GLY A 97 -9.97 4.75 5.53
CA GLY A 97 -10.25 4.18 4.21
C GLY A 97 -9.20 3.21 3.67
N LYS A 98 -8.19 2.82 4.46
CA LYS A 98 -7.14 1.87 4.02
C LYS A 98 -7.70 0.58 3.40
N THR A 99 -8.63 -0.08 4.10
CA THR A 99 -9.25 -1.33 3.64
C THR A 99 -10.07 -1.11 2.36
N HIS A 100 -10.74 0.04 2.25
CA HIS A 100 -11.46 0.42 1.04
C HIS A 100 -10.51 0.67 -0.14
N THR A 101 -9.34 1.23 0.10
CA THR A 101 -8.32 1.39 -0.95
C THR A 101 -7.69 0.04 -1.35
N PHE A 102 -7.42 -0.84 -0.39
CA PHE A 102 -6.80 -2.14 -0.67
C PHE A 102 -7.77 -3.16 -1.28
N LEU A 103 -8.87 -3.46 -0.60
CA LEU A 103 -9.90 -4.44 -1.02
C LEU A 103 -11.08 -3.77 -1.73
N GLY A 104 -11.50 -2.61 -1.25
CA GLY A 104 -12.66 -1.91 -1.81
C GLY A 104 -13.98 -2.62 -1.54
N ASN A 105 -14.93 -2.39 -2.41
CA ASN A 105 -16.27 -3.00 -2.37
C ASN A 105 -16.71 -3.41 -3.79
N ILE A 106 -17.91 -3.96 -3.92
CA ILE A 106 -18.44 -4.46 -5.20
C ILE A 106 -18.52 -3.35 -6.27
N ASN A 107 -18.88 -2.13 -5.87
CA ASN A 107 -19.06 -0.98 -6.76
C ASN A 107 -17.75 -0.20 -7.02
N ASP A 108 -16.79 -0.27 -6.09
CA ASP A 108 -15.45 0.33 -6.21
C ASP A 108 -14.39 -0.70 -5.77
N PRO A 109 -13.98 -1.62 -6.67
CA PRO A 109 -13.03 -2.68 -6.33
C PRO A 109 -11.65 -2.09 -6.00
N GLY A 110 -11.02 -2.63 -4.96
CA GLY A 110 -9.73 -2.14 -4.45
C GLY A 110 -8.52 -2.48 -5.32
N LEU A 111 -7.37 -1.93 -4.93
CA LEU A 111 -6.09 -2.13 -5.63
C LEU A 111 -5.68 -3.60 -5.75
N ALA A 112 -5.97 -4.42 -4.73
CA ALA A 112 -5.66 -5.84 -4.73
C ALA A 112 -6.29 -6.54 -5.95
N PHE A 113 -7.54 -6.22 -6.27
CA PHE A 113 -8.26 -6.78 -7.41
C PHE A 113 -7.85 -6.13 -8.73
N GLN A 114 -7.68 -4.81 -8.77
CA GLN A 114 -7.34 -4.11 -10.01
C GLN A 114 -5.95 -4.49 -10.54
N ILE A 115 -4.95 -4.55 -9.67
CA ILE A 115 -3.58 -4.90 -10.06
C ILE A 115 -3.46 -6.38 -10.40
N SER A 116 -4.03 -7.28 -9.59
CA SER A 116 -4.01 -8.71 -9.90
C SER A 116 -4.71 -9.00 -11.22
N ARG A 117 -5.89 -8.41 -11.47
CA ARG A 117 -6.56 -8.53 -12.77
C ARG A 117 -5.67 -8.05 -13.92
N ALA A 118 -5.02 -6.90 -13.78
CA ALA A 118 -4.10 -6.38 -14.79
C ALA A 118 -2.87 -7.30 -15.00
N LEU A 119 -2.32 -7.88 -13.94
CA LEU A 119 -1.22 -8.86 -14.00
C LEU A 119 -1.60 -10.08 -14.85
N TYR A 120 -2.75 -10.70 -14.56
CA TYR A 120 -3.19 -11.88 -15.31
C TYR A 120 -3.54 -11.55 -16.76
N GLN A 121 -4.15 -10.38 -17.02
CA GLN A 121 -4.40 -9.91 -18.37
C GLN A 121 -3.10 -9.71 -19.17
N GLN A 122 -2.06 -9.15 -18.56
CA GLN A 122 -0.76 -8.97 -19.22
C GLN A 122 0.00 -10.27 -19.39
N LYS A 123 -0.07 -11.18 -18.41
CA LYS A 123 0.44 -12.55 -18.54
C LYS A 123 -0.16 -13.26 -19.75
N GLN A 124 -1.48 -13.25 -19.89
CA GLN A 124 -2.16 -13.92 -21.00
C GLN A 124 -1.85 -13.31 -22.38
N LYS A 125 -1.55 -12.00 -22.43
CA LYS A 125 -1.31 -11.28 -23.69
C LYS A 125 0.15 -11.28 -24.15
N ILE A 126 1.07 -10.99 -23.24
CA ILE A 126 2.48 -10.67 -23.56
C ILE A 126 3.43 -11.65 -22.89
N PHE A 127 3.14 -12.06 -21.65
CA PHE A 127 4.06 -12.83 -20.81
C PHE A 127 3.56 -14.26 -20.54
N ILE A 128 3.14 -14.99 -21.58
CA ILE A 128 2.43 -16.29 -21.47
C ILE A 128 3.22 -17.31 -20.64
N ASN A 129 4.53 -17.36 -20.84
CA ASN A 129 5.42 -18.31 -20.16
C ASN A 129 5.79 -17.91 -18.72
N SER A 130 5.30 -16.77 -18.23
CA SER A 130 5.60 -16.31 -16.87
C SER A 130 4.83 -17.14 -15.83
N LYS A 131 5.46 -17.41 -14.69
CA LYS A 131 4.82 -18.01 -13.51
C LYS A 131 4.56 -16.92 -12.48
N ILE A 132 3.38 -16.96 -11.86
CA ILE A 132 3.00 -16.02 -10.81
C ILE A 132 2.89 -16.84 -9.52
N PHE A 133 3.61 -16.41 -8.50
CA PHE A 133 3.54 -16.96 -7.15
C PHE A 133 3.03 -15.89 -6.21
N VAL A 134 2.16 -16.28 -5.28
CA VAL A 134 1.53 -15.35 -4.33
C VAL A 134 1.73 -15.88 -2.92
N SER A 135 2.13 -14.97 -2.04
CA SER A 135 2.25 -15.20 -0.60
C SER A 135 1.49 -14.12 0.15
N PHE A 136 0.92 -14.48 1.30
CA PHE A 136 0.22 -13.55 2.18
C PHE A 136 0.76 -13.71 3.59
N PHE A 137 1.14 -12.60 4.21
CA PHE A 137 1.60 -12.58 5.59
C PHE A 137 0.94 -11.44 6.36
N GLY A 138 0.69 -11.70 7.64
CA GLY A 138 0.24 -10.73 8.62
C GLY A 138 1.41 -10.30 9.49
N PHE A 139 1.27 -9.14 10.12
CA PHE A 139 2.25 -8.65 11.06
C PHE A 139 1.53 -8.01 12.24
N GLU A 140 1.77 -8.52 13.44
CA GLU A 140 1.26 -7.93 14.68
C GLU A 140 2.41 -7.79 15.67
N ASN A 141 2.80 -8.89 16.33
CA ASN A 141 4.01 -8.94 17.18
C ASN A 141 5.19 -9.64 16.46
N GLY A 142 4.97 -10.06 15.21
CA GLY A 142 5.89 -10.81 14.38
C GLY A 142 5.21 -11.19 13.07
N PHE A 143 6.00 -11.64 12.09
CA PHE A 143 5.47 -12.08 10.80
C PHE A 143 4.70 -13.39 10.99
N ARG A 144 3.49 -13.50 10.44
CA ARG A 144 2.69 -14.73 10.45
C ARG A 144 2.31 -15.07 9.02
N ASP A 145 2.37 -16.35 8.69
CA ASP A 145 1.85 -16.84 7.42
C ASP A 145 0.32 -16.87 7.45
N LEU A 146 -0.33 -16.25 6.46
CA LEU A 146 -1.79 -16.22 6.35
C LEU A 146 -2.34 -17.35 5.46
N LEU A 147 -1.49 -18.06 4.71
CA LEU A 147 -1.87 -19.20 3.89
C LEU A 147 -1.71 -20.51 4.65
N ALA A 148 -0.56 -20.72 5.28
CA ALA A 148 -0.25 -21.90 6.08
C ALA A 148 -0.19 -21.51 7.56
N PHE A 149 -1.33 -21.54 8.25
CA PHE A 149 -1.40 -21.17 9.66
C PHE A 149 -0.70 -22.23 10.53
N THR A 150 0.57 -22.01 10.85
CA THR A 150 1.36 -22.88 11.73
C THR A 150 1.26 -22.50 13.21
N GLY A 151 0.71 -21.31 13.52
CA GLY A 151 0.67 -20.75 14.87
C GLY A 151 1.97 -20.10 15.34
N HIS A 152 3.06 -20.21 14.56
CA HIS A 152 4.37 -19.64 14.88
C HIS A 152 4.67 -18.37 14.09
N TYR A 153 5.51 -17.50 14.66
CA TYR A 153 6.04 -16.34 13.94
C TYR A 153 7.17 -16.77 13.00
N LEU A 154 7.18 -16.20 11.80
CA LEU A 154 8.29 -16.29 10.87
C LEU A 154 9.38 -15.28 11.26
N GLU A 155 10.62 -15.73 11.26
CA GLU A 155 11.77 -14.84 11.38
C GLU A 155 12.12 -14.24 10.02
N HIS A 156 12.61 -13.00 10.01
CA HIS A 156 13.07 -12.38 8.77
C HIS A 156 14.59 -12.48 8.66
N VAL A 157 15.08 -12.76 7.46
CA VAL A 157 16.52 -12.86 7.17
C VAL A 157 16.91 -11.71 6.25
N SER A 158 17.83 -10.88 6.71
CA SER A 158 18.44 -9.81 5.91
C SER A 158 19.75 -10.29 5.31
N THR A 159 19.89 -10.17 4.00
CA THR A 159 21.12 -10.49 3.26
C THR A 159 21.61 -9.27 2.46
N GLN A 160 22.80 -9.37 1.86
CA GLN A 160 23.31 -8.32 0.96
C GLN A 160 22.41 -8.12 -0.28
N ASN A 161 21.72 -9.18 -0.70
CA ASN A 161 20.82 -9.14 -1.85
C ASN A 161 19.41 -8.72 -1.49
N GLY A 162 19.08 -8.67 -0.19
CA GLY A 162 17.81 -8.20 0.35
C GLY A 162 17.22 -9.06 1.47
N CYS A 163 15.97 -8.77 1.82
CA CYS A 163 15.25 -9.35 2.95
C CYS A 163 14.17 -10.36 2.51
N TYR A 164 14.06 -11.50 3.20
CA TYR A 164 13.02 -12.50 2.95
C TYR A 164 12.55 -13.20 4.23
N LEU A 165 11.41 -13.90 4.13
CA LEU A 165 10.78 -14.67 5.20
C LEU A 165 10.91 -16.18 4.89
N PRO A 166 11.89 -16.90 5.47
CA PRO A 166 11.99 -18.35 5.32
C PRO A 166 10.72 -19.03 5.80
N GLY A 167 10.27 -20.05 5.06
CA GLY A 167 9.06 -20.81 5.40
C GLY A 167 7.74 -20.12 5.07
N LEU A 168 7.75 -18.91 4.49
CA LEU A 168 6.52 -18.28 4.00
C LEU A 168 5.96 -19.07 2.81
N ALA A 169 4.73 -19.57 2.97
CA ALA A 169 4.03 -20.33 1.96
C ALA A 169 3.79 -19.50 0.70
N GLN A 170 3.93 -20.17 -0.44
CA GLN A 170 3.70 -19.61 -1.76
C GLN A 170 2.74 -20.51 -2.53
N ILE A 171 1.74 -19.90 -3.14
CA ILE A 171 0.82 -20.57 -4.04
C ILE A 171 1.20 -20.18 -5.45
N GLN A 172 1.44 -21.16 -6.32
CA GLN A 172 1.51 -20.90 -7.75
C GLN A 172 0.09 -20.62 -8.25
N CYS A 173 -0.12 -19.42 -8.79
CA CYS A 173 -1.40 -19.03 -9.36
C CYS A 173 -1.29 -19.05 -10.89
N ASN A 174 -2.02 -19.98 -11.51
CA ASN A 174 -2.08 -20.09 -12.96
C ASN A 174 -3.12 -19.11 -13.52
N GLU A 175 -4.23 -18.95 -12.81
CA GLU A 175 -5.34 -18.07 -13.17
C GLU A 175 -5.64 -17.02 -12.10
N TYR A 176 -6.43 -16.01 -12.50
CA TYR A 176 -6.94 -15.00 -11.58
C TYR A 176 -7.77 -15.61 -10.44
N HIS A 177 -8.47 -16.72 -10.69
CA HIS A 177 -9.26 -17.41 -9.68
C HIS A 177 -8.40 -17.96 -8.54
N ASP A 178 -7.21 -18.50 -8.83
CA ASP A 178 -6.28 -19.02 -7.82
C ASP A 178 -5.86 -17.92 -6.84
N PHE A 179 -5.59 -16.72 -7.36
CA PHE A 179 -5.30 -15.54 -6.54
C PHE A 179 -6.47 -15.20 -5.61
N LEU A 180 -7.71 -15.23 -6.11
CA LEU A 180 -8.90 -14.96 -5.30
C LEU A 180 -9.08 -15.99 -4.19
N CYS A 181 -8.81 -17.27 -4.46
CA CYS A 181 -8.84 -18.33 -3.48
C CYS A 181 -7.77 -18.14 -2.39
N GLY A 182 -6.53 -17.80 -2.80
CA GLY A 182 -5.45 -17.47 -1.86
C GLY A 182 -5.78 -16.25 -1.00
N LEU A 183 -6.28 -15.17 -1.60
CA LEU A 183 -6.69 -13.97 -0.88
C LEU A 183 -7.84 -14.26 0.10
N LYS A 184 -8.84 -15.05 -0.30
CA LYS A 184 -9.95 -15.47 0.56
C LYS A 184 -9.45 -16.27 1.77
N CYS A 185 -8.53 -17.21 1.54
CA CYS A 185 -7.89 -17.97 2.62
C CYS A 185 -7.16 -17.05 3.60
N ALA A 186 -6.32 -16.16 3.07
CA ALA A 186 -5.56 -15.21 3.87
C ALA A 186 -6.46 -14.29 4.71
N LEU A 187 -7.52 -13.73 4.11
CA LEU A 187 -8.46 -12.87 4.83
C LEU A 187 -9.25 -13.60 5.91
N LYS A 188 -9.54 -14.89 5.72
CA LYS A 188 -10.19 -15.73 6.75
C LYS A 188 -9.25 -15.94 7.94
N ASN A 189 -7.98 -16.21 7.67
CA ASN A 189 -6.97 -16.51 8.70
C ASN A 189 -6.47 -15.27 9.44
N ASP A 190 -6.50 -14.09 8.80
CA ASP A 190 -6.09 -12.82 9.41
C ASP A 190 -6.95 -12.45 10.64
N GLY A 191 -8.21 -12.89 10.69
CA GLY A 191 -9.03 -12.97 11.90
C GLY A 191 -9.45 -11.65 12.58
N LYS A 192 -8.69 -10.56 12.51
CA LYS A 192 -8.98 -9.23 13.10
C LYS A 192 -8.27 -8.11 12.31
N ARG A 193 -8.90 -6.93 12.29
CA ARG A 193 -8.42 -5.74 11.54
C ARG A 193 -7.88 -4.66 12.49
N ASP A 194 -6.57 -4.39 12.39
CA ASP A 194 -5.76 -3.27 12.96
C ASP A 194 -5.56 -3.23 14.50
N ILE A 195 -4.45 -2.79 15.16
CA ILE A 195 -3.05 -2.32 14.88
C ILE A 195 -2.29 -2.24 16.24
N ASN A 196 -0.97 -2.58 16.33
CA ASN A 196 0.13 -1.76 16.92
C ASN A 196 1.51 -2.48 17.10
N ARG A 197 2.59 -1.76 16.69
CA ARG A 197 4.04 -1.78 17.05
C ARG A 197 5.10 -2.62 16.25
N SER A 198 6.27 -1.99 16.06
CA SER A 198 7.47 -2.34 15.23
C SER A 198 8.15 -3.67 15.61
N PRO A 199 8.75 -4.48 14.68
CA PRO A 199 9.89 -4.19 13.74
C PRO A 199 9.58 -3.90 12.24
N PHE A 200 8.36 -3.47 11.91
CA PHE A 200 7.88 -3.19 10.54
C PHE A 200 8.82 -2.34 9.65
N THR A 201 9.73 -1.54 10.18
CA THR A 201 10.59 -0.68 9.33
C THR A 201 11.84 -1.41 8.81
N SER A 202 12.35 -2.42 9.52
CA SER A 202 13.64 -3.07 9.17
C SER A 202 13.54 -3.90 7.89
N PHE A 203 12.56 -4.80 7.83
CA PHE A 203 12.26 -5.59 6.63
C PHE A 203 11.96 -4.71 5.41
N PHE A 204 11.37 -3.54 5.67
CA PHE A 204 10.84 -2.66 4.64
C PHE A 204 11.78 -1.56 4.17
N LYS A 205 12.92 -1.39 4.85
CA LYS A 205 13.93 -0.38 4.52
C LYS A 205 14.45 -0.56 3.10
N GLU A 206 14.50 -1.79 2.60
CA GLU A 206 14.92 -2.08 1.23
C GLU A 206 13.93 -1.57 0.18
N PHE A 207 12.64 -1.57 0.49
CA PHE A 207 11.59 -1.04 -0.39
C PHE A 207 11.46 0.48 -0.26
N LEU A 208 11.82 1.05 0.89
CA LEU A 208 11.87 2.50 1.12
C LEU A 208 13.25 3.07 0.74
N GLY A 209 13.46 3.27 -0.56
CA GLY A 209 14.63 3.98 -1.09
C GLY A 209 15.70 3.07 -1.70
N GLY A 210 15.43 1.76 -1.75
CA GLY A 210 16.30 0.80 -2.43
C GLY A 210 16.00 0.65 -3.92
N LYS A 211 16.07 -0.60 -4.38
CA LYS A 211 16.14 -0.98 -5.80
C LYS A 211 14.77 -1.13 -6.49
N GLY A 212 13.68 -0.89 -5.77
CA GLY A 212 12.32 -0.97 -6.31
C GLY A 212 11.68 0.39 -6.55
N LYS A 213 10.66 0.43 -7.42
CA LYS A 213 9.77 1.59 -7.53
C LYS A 213 8.70 1.52 -6.44
N SER A 214 8.53 2.61 -5.71
CA SER A 214 7.66 2.66 -4.54
C SER A 214 6.50 3.65 -4.72
N TYR A 215 5.29 3.15 -4.47
CA TYR A 215 4.04 3.89 -4.47
C TYR A 215 3.55 4.00 -3.04
N VAL A 216 3.33 5.21 -2.54
CA VAL A 216 2.83 5.44 -1.18
C VAL A 216 1.50 6.16 -1.27
N ILE A 217 0.45 5.54 -0.71
CA ILE A 217 -0.92 6.01 -0.76
C ILE A 217 -1.40 6.26 0.67
N GLY A 218 -1.54 7.54 1.03
CA GLY A 218 -2.07 7.95 2.31
C GLY A 218 -3.58 8.07 2.26
N ASN A 219 -4.27 7.52 3.26
CA ASN A 219 -5.72 7.64 3.40
C ASN A 219 -6.02 8.49 4.63
N CYS A 220 -6.78 9.56 4.43
CA CYS A 220 -7.13 10.54 5.45
C CYS A 220 -8.63 10.66 5.61
N SER A 221 -9.04 10.90 6.85
CA SER A 221 -10.39 11.33 7.21
C SER A 221 -10.47 12.86 7.12
N PRO A 222 -11.52 13.43 6.51
CA PRO A 222 -11.76 14.86 6.54
C PRO A 222 -12.39 15.34 7.85
N PHE A 223 -12.78 14.43 8.74
CA PHE A 223 -13.46 14.75 9.99
C PHE A 223 -12.51 15.36 11.01
N ILE A 224 -12.94 16.44 11.68
CA ILE A 224 -12.09 17.21 12.60
C ILE A 224 -11.50 16.39 13.75
N TYR A 225 -12.28 15.45 14.32
CA TYR A 225 -11.80 14.60 15.41
C TYR A 225 -10.70 13.61 14.97
N ASP A 226 -10.57 13.36 13.66
CA ASP A 226 -9.49 12.55 13.09
C ASP A 226 -8.32 13.41 12.56
N LEU A 227 -8.38 14.75 12.70
CA LEU A 227 -7.42 15.68 12.09
C LEU A 227 -5.98 15.33 12.45
N GLU A 228 -5.70 15.01 13.72
CA GLU A 228 -4.35 14.67 14.15
C GLU A 228 -3.80 13.42 13.44
N TYR A 229 -4.63 12.38 13.28
CA TYR A 229 -4.25 11.16 12.55
C TYR A 229 -4.06 11.42 11.06
N SER A 230 -4.93 12.22 10.46
CA SER A 230 -4.81 12.65 9.07
C SER A 230 -3.55 13.50 8.86
N MET A 231 -3.20 14.36 9.81
CA MET A 231 -1.98 15.17 9.83
C MET A 231 -0.71 14.31 9.94
N ARG A 232 -0.71 13.26 10.77
CA ARG A 232 0.40 12.29 10.83
C ARG A 232 0.58 11.57 9.48
N THR A 233 -0.53 11.18 8.86
CA THR A 233 -0.54 10.50 7.56
C THR A 233 0.03 11.40 6.45
N VAL A 234 -0.44 12.65 6.34
CA VAL A 234 0.05 13.56 5.29
C VAL A 234 1.51 13.94 5.48
N ARG A 235 2.02 14.01 6.73
CA ARG A 235 3.46 14.20 6.99
C ARG A 235 4.30 13.01 6.48
N GLN A 236 3.81 11.79 6.64
CA GLN A 236 4.47 10.61 6.07
C GLN A 236 4.46 10.65 4.53
N ILE A 237 3.35 11.10 3.94
CA ILE A 237 3.26 11.33 2.48
C ILE A 237 4.19 12.44 2.01
N GLN A 238 4.37 13.50 2.79
CA GLN A 238 5.33 14.56 2.46
C GLN A 238 6.77 14.06 2.47
N TRP A 239 7.11 13.23 3.45
CA TRP A 239 8.42 12.59 3.48
C TRP A 239 8.63 11.68 2.26
N SER A 240 7.62 10.87 1.90
CA SER A 240 7.72 10.01 0.71
C SER A 240 7.78 10.83 -0.58
N PHE A 241 7.05 11.95 -0.68
CA PHE A 241 7.04 12.83 -1.86
C PHE A 241 8.41 13.44 -2.15
N LYS A 242 9.21 13.68 -1.11
CA LYS A 242 10.59 14.17 -1.21
C LYS A 242 11.63 13.05 -1.36
N SER A 243 11.20 11.79 -1.27
CA SER A 243 12.08 10.62 -1.32
C SER A 243 12.29 10.13 -2.74
N THR A 244 13.43 9.47 -2.97
CA THR A 244 13.78 8.86 -4.25
C THR A 244 14.26 7.42 -4.06
N CYS A 245 14.10 6.60 -5.10
CA CYS A 245 14.61 5.24 -5.21
C CYS A 245 15.57 5.14 -6.40
N ASN A 246 16.35 4.07 -6.48
CA ASN A 246 17.18 3.76 -7.65
C ASN A 246 16.74 2.40 -8.22
N PRO A 247 15.67 2.36 -9.04
CA PRO A 247 15.16 1.11 -9.57
C PRO A 247 16.24 0.35 -10.35
N GLN A 248 16.46 -0.91 -9.99
CA GLN A 248 17.36 -1.81 -10.71
C GLN A 248 16.57 -2.96 -11.32
N GLN A 249 16.93 -3.33 -12.53
CA GLN A 249 16.36 -4.48 -13.20
C GLN A 249 17.04 -5.75 -12.69
N ASN A 250 16.25 -6.68 -12.15
CA ASN A 250 16.77 -7.93 -11.63
C ASN A 250 16.84 -8.97 -12.75
N PHE A 251 18.04 -9.16 -13.30
CA PHE A 251 18.35 -10.22 -14.25
C PHE A 251 18.67 -11.51 -13.50
N TRP A 252 18.10 -12.62 -13.95
CA TRP A 252 18.37 -13.93 -13.37
C TRP A 252 19.52 -14.59 -14.13
N GLN A 253 20.60 -14.93 -13.42
CA GLN A 253 21.70 -15.76 -13.90
C GLN A 253 21.96 -16.80 -12.79
N GLY A 254 21.36 -17.99 -12.86
CA GLY A 254 21.53 -19.02 -11.82
C GLY A 254 20.87 -20.35 -12.21
N ASN A 255 21.01 -21.40 -11.39
CA ASN A 255 20.34 -22.69 -11.61
C ASN A 255 19.02 -22.80 -10.81
N VAL A 256 18.11 -23.67 -11.24
CA VAL A 256 16.71 -23.80 -10.78
C VAL A 256 16.55 -23.97 -9.24
N GLN A 257 17.55 -24.50 -8.54
CA GLN A 257 17.50 -24.66 -7.07
C GLN A 257 17.70 -23.35 -6.28
N GLU A 258 18.30 -22.31 -6.87
CA GLU A 258 18.42 -20.97 -6.26
C GLU A 258 17.22 -20.04 -6.57
N SER A 259 16.22 -20.56 -7.30
CA SER A 259 15.00 -19.83 -7.68
C SER A 259 14.24 -19.27 -6.47
N PHE A 260 14.28 -19.96 -5.33
CA PHE A 260 13.57 -19.59 -4.10
C PHE A 260 14.08 -18.30 -3.45
N LYS A 261 15.37 -17.98 -3.60
CA LYS A 261 15.95 -16.72 -3.06
C LYS A 261 15.70 -15.53 -3.98
N SER A 262 15.64 -15.75 -5.30
CA SER A 262 15.54 -14.67 -6.29
C SER A 262 14.10 -14.24 -6.62
N ASN A 263 13.11 -15.13 -6.41
CA ASN A 263 11.69 -14.82 -6.68
C ASN A 263 11.12 -13.68 -5.83
N PHE A 264 11.73 -13.39 -4.67
CA PHE A 264 11.34 -12.26 -3.83
C PHE A 264 11.54 -10.90 -4.51
N TYR A 265 12.43 -10.81 -5.51
CA TYR A 265 12.85 -9.56 -6.16
C TYR A 265 12.11 -9.26 -7.48
N LYS A 266 11.13 -10.08 -7.87
CA LYS A 266 10.19 -9.78 -8.97
C LYS A 266 8.75 -9.70 -8.47
N THR A 267 8.60 -9.18 -7.26
CA THR A 267 7.33 -9.21 -6.53
C THR A 267 6.64 -7.86 -6.62
N ILE A 268 5.33 -7.88 -6.88
CA ILE A 268 4.47 -6.77 -6.50
C ILE A 268 4.03 -7.06 -5.08
N GLN A 269 4.52 -6.27 -4.15
CA GLN A 269 4.15 -6.43 -2.76
C GLN A 269 3.18 -5.35 -2.34
N PHE A 270 2.05 -5.81 -1.79
CA PHE A 270 1.06 -4.95 -1.19
C PHE A 270 1.33 -4.86 0.29
N PHE A 271 1.45 -3.63 0.75
CA PHE A 271 1.76 -3.36 2.12
C PHE A 271 0.75 -2.36 2.66
N LYS A 272 0.25 -2.67 3.84
CA LYS A 272 -0.57 -1.76 4.63
C LYS A 272 0.24 -1.42 5.87
N PRO A 273 1.05 -0.33 5.87
CA PRO A 273 1.88 -0.01 7.00
C PRO A 273 1.08 0.25 8.26
N GLN A 274 1.64 -0.22 9.35
CA GLN A 274 1.17 0.04 10.71
C GLN A 274 1.95 1.23 11.26
N GLN A 275 1.24 2.15 11.93
CA GLN A 275 1.86 3.14 12.83
C GLN A 275 1.94 2.54 14.22
#